data_AF-A0A652LBK7-F1
#
_entry.id   AF-A0A652LBK7-F1
#
_cell.length_a   1.000
_cell.length_b   1.000
_cell.length_c   1.000
_cell.angle_alpha   90.00
_cell.angle_beta   90.00
_cell.angle_gamma   90.00
#
_symmetry.space_group_name_H-M   'P 1'
#
loop_
_entity.id
_entity.type
_entity.pdbx_description
1 polymer ?
#
loop_
_entity_poly.entity_id
_entity_poly.type
_entity_poly.pdbx_seq_one_letter_code
_entity_poly.pdbx_strand_id
1 'polypeptide(L)'
;MASITSVTLEMADPTAAEHFYATAFGLGPELRVRASQEPSTGFRGFTLSLTVSQPSTVNGLIDAALDAGASAVKPATKSLWGYGGVVQAPDGTLWKIATSAKKDKGPATREIDRFVLLLGAEDVLASKRFYVGQGLTVGKSFGRKYVEFDTPSSPVTLALYGRRALAKDAGVPPEGTGSHRIALGSDIGPFTDPDGFAWEKPAH
;
A
#
# COMPACT_ATOMS: atom_id res chain seq x y z
N MET A 1 -2.28 16.09 -14.67
CA MET A 1 -2.73 15.90 -13.28
C MET A 1 -1.71 15.02 -12.60
N ALA A 2 -1.30 15.38 -11.39
CA ALA A 2 -0.37 14.60 -10.58
C ALA A 2 -0.73 13.10 -10.56
N SER A 3 0.23 12.23 -10.86
CA SER A 3 0.05 10.78 -10.97
C SER A 3 1.20 10.04 -10.30
N ILE A 4 0.88 8.96 -9.56
CA ILE A 4 1.86 8.01 -9.04
C ILE A 4 1.98 6.88 -10.03
N THR A 5 3.10 6.87 -10.72
CA THR A 5 3.41 5.87 -11.77
C THR A 5 3.84 4.53 -11.18
N SER A 6 4.49 4.55 -10.02
CA SER A 6 5.00 3.34 -9.37
C SER A 6 5.27 3.53 -7.88
N VAL A 7 5.28 2.42 -7.16
CA VAL A 7 5.80 2.27 -5.82
C VAL A 7 7.04 1.41 -5.90
N THR A 8 8.17 1.92 -5.43
CA THR A 8 9.41 1.16 -5.34
C THR A 8 9.63 0.76 -3.89
N LEU A 9 9.57 -0.53 -3.59
CA LEU A 9 9.97 -1.06 -2.29
C LEU A 9 11.50 -1.20 -2.24
N GLU A 10 12.08 -1.10 -1.06
CA GLU A 10 13.52 -1.20 -0.89
C GLU A 10 13.93 -2.29 0.12
N MET A 11 14.76 -3.25 -0.30
CA MET A 11 15.08 -4.42 0.52
C MET A 11 16.52 -4.89 0.29
N ALA A 12 17.01 -5.74 1.18
CA ALA A 12 18.36 -6.29 1.06
C ALA A 12 18.52 -7.20 -0.17
N ASP A 13 17.47 -7.95 -0.53
CA ASP A 13 17.45 -8.90 -1.64
C ASP A 13 16.26 -8.62 -2.59
N PRO A 14 16.44 -7.75 -3.59
CA PRO A 14 15.38 -7.43 -4.55
C PRO A 14 14.97 -8.62 -5.43
N THR A 15 15.88 -9.53 -5.75
CA THR A 15 15.57 -10.69 -6.59
C THR A 15 14.62 -11.66 -5.89
N ALA A 16 14.84 -11.92 -4.60
CA ALA A 16 13.91 -12.72 -3.80
C ALA A 16 12.52 -12.06 -3.72
N ALA A 17 12.48 -10.72 -3.58
CA ALA A 17 11.23 -9.99 -3.52
C ALA A 17 10.49 -9.92 -4.86
N GLU A 18 11.19 -9.76 -5.99
CA GLU A 18 10.61 -9.87 -7.34
C GLU A 18 9.90 -11.21 -7.52
N HIS A 19 10.57 -12.30 -7.16
CA HIS A 19 9.98 -13.63 -7.23
C HIS A 19 8.75 -13.76 -6.33
N PHE A 20 8.82 -13.24 -5.10
CA PHE A 20 7.68 -13.20 -4.17
C PHE A 20 6.50 -12.44 -4.78
N TYR A 21 6.69 -11.20 -5.21
CA TYR A 21 5.59 -10.35 -5.70
C TYR A 21 5.01 -10.85 -7.02
N ALA A 22 5.83 -11.40 -7.92
CA ALA A 22 5.36 -12.05 -9.14
C ALA A 22 4.47 -13.26 -8.83
N THR A 23 4.86 -14.09 -7.86
CA THR A 23 4.11 -15.28 -7.45
C THR A 23 2.83 -14.91 -6.68
N ALA A 24 2.95 -14.02 -5.70
CA ALA A 24 1.88 -13.67 -4.78
C ALA A 24 0.78 -12.87 -5.47
N PHE A 25 1.14 -11.82 -6.21
CA PHE A 25 0.18 -10.82 -6.72
C PHE A 25 0.21 -10.66 -8.24
N GLY A 26 1.37 -10.84 -8.88
CA GLY A 26 1.52 -10.65 -10.33
C GLY A 26 1.26 -9.21 -10.76
N LEU A 27 1.71 -8.24 -9.95
CA LEU A 27 1.61 -6.82 -10.26
C LEU A 27 2.52 -6.46 -11.44
N GLY A 28 2.09 -5.48 -12.24
CA GLY A 28 2.83 -4.98 -13.40
C GLY A 28 3.93 -3.98 -13.01
N PRO A 29 4.27 -3.02 -13.89
CA PRO A 29 5.36 -2.06 -13.68
C PRO A 29 5.10 -1.05 -12.53
N GLU A 30 3.90 -1.10 -11.93
CA GLU A 30 3.48 -0.26 -10.82
C GLU A 30 4.18 -0.60 -9.51
N LEU A 31 4.59 -1.85 -9.31
CA LEU A 31 5.38 -2.27 -8.17
C LEU A 31 6.80 -2.58 -8.63
N ARG A 32 7.77 -1.89 -8.06
CA ARG A 32 9.19 -2.07 -8.33
C ARG A 32 9.90 -2.42 -7.04
N VAL A 33 11.09 -2.98 -7.17
CA VAL A 33 11.98 -3.23 -6.04
C VAL A 33 13.36 -2.67 -6.34
N ARG A 34 14.09 -2.28 -5.30
CA ARG A 34 15.51 -1.95 -5.41
C ARG A 34 16.29 -2.33 -4.15
N ALA A 35 17.60 -2.46 -4.32
CA ALA A 35 18.49 -2.79 -3.21
C ALA A 35 18.60 -1.60 -2.24
N SER A 36 18.49 -1.88 -0.94
CA SER A 36 18.81 -0.93 0.13
C SER A 36 19.24 -1.69 1.38
N GLN A 37 20.13 -1.07 2.17
CA GLN A 37 20.58 -1.57 3.46
C GLN A 37 20.21 -0.63 4.61
N GLU A 38 19.38 0.40 4.36
CA GLU A 38 19.00 1.34 5.41
C GLU A 38 18.26 0.64 6.56
N PRO A 39 18.64 0.86 7.83
CA PRO A 39 17.99 0.18 8.94
C PRO A 39 16.52 0.61 9.04
N SER A 40 15.64 -0.36 9.32
CA SER A 40 14.21 -0.14 9.53
C SER A 40 13.70 -1.17 10.53
N THR A 41 12.88 -0.73 11.49
CA THR A 41 12.27 -1.60 12.50
C THR A 41 10.79 -1.29 12.67
N GLY A 42 9.99 -2.28 13.09
CA GLY A 42 8.57 -2.09 13.38
C GLY A 42 7.74 -1.63 12.19
N PHE A 43 6.71 -0.84 12.47
CA PHE A 43 5.81 -0.30 11.44
C PHE A 43 6.49 0.81 10.64
N ARG A 44 6.60 0.61 9.32
CA ARG A 44 7.23 1.56 8.38
C ARG A 44 6.33 2.71 7.97
N GLY A 45 5.20 2.91 8.63
CA GLY A 45 4.33 4.06 8.37
C GLY A 45 3.44 3.95 7.13
N PHE A 46 3.41 2.84 6.40
CA PHE A 46 2.52 2.68 5.24
C PHE A 46 1.97 1.25 5.14
N THR A 47 0.91 1.09 4.36
CA THR A 47 0.48 -0.22 3.85
C THR A 47 0.22 -0.14 2.36
N LEU A 48 0.38 -1.30 1.70
CA LEU A 48 -0.10 -1.51 0.34
C LEU A 48 -1.41 -2.29 0.40
N SER A 49 -2.35 -1.94 -0.46
CA SER A 49 -3.63 -2.64 -0.52
C SER A 49 -4.02 -3.01 -1.94
N LEU A 50 -4.56 -4.21 -2.10
CA LEU A 50 -5.20 -4.68 -3.32
C LEU A 50 -6.70 -4.76 -3.06
N THR A 51 -7.48 -3.98 -3.81
CA THR A 51 -8.94 -4.13 -3.80
C THR A 51 -9.37 -5.03 -4.93
N VAL A 52 -10.26 -5.98 -4.63
CA VAL A 52 -10.72 -6.99 -5.57
C VAL A 52 -12.24 -7.13 -5.52
N SER A 53 -12.80 -7.77 -6.55
CA SER A 53 -14.24 -7.77 -6.77
C SER A 53 -15.04 -8.64 -5.79
N GLN A 54 -14.42 -9.68 -5.20
CA GLN A 54 -15.13 -10.64 -4.35
C GLN A 54 -14.25 -11.40 -3.33
N PRO A 55 -14.87 -12.00 -2.28
CA PRO A 55 -14.15 -12.70 -1.22
C PRO A 55 -13.26 -13.86 -1.67
N SER A 56 -13.67 -14.67 -2.65
CA SER A 56 -12.85 -15.79 -3.12
C SER A 56 -11.53 -15.33 -3.75
N THR A 57 -11.52 -14.17 -4.42
CA THR A 57 -10.29 -13.55 -4.93
C THR A 57 -9.40 -13.03 -3.79
N VAL A 58 -10.00 -12.49 -2.72
CA VAL A 58 -9.24 -12.13 -1.51
C VAL A 58 -8.51 -13.34 -0.95
N ASN A 59 -9.22 -14.46 -0.78
CA ASN A 59 -8.62 -15.69 -0.26
C ASN A 59 -7.50 -16.18 -1.18
N GLY A 60 -7.75 -16.29 -2.49
CA GLY A 60 -6.74 -16.76 -3.43
C GLY A 60 -5.46 -15.93 -3.47
N LEU A 61 -5.53 -14.60 -3.30
CA LEU A 61 -4.34 -13.74 -3.21
C LEU A 61 -3.63 -13.86 -1.86
N ILE A 62 -4.37 -14.02 -0.76
CA ILE A 62 -3.78 -14.26 0.56
C ILE A 62 -3.08 -15.61 0.59
N ASP A 63 -3.73 -16.67 0.12
CA ASP A 63 -3.16 -18.02 0.07
C ASP A 63 -1.90 -18.04 -0.80
N ALA A 64 -1.95 -17.41 -1.99
CA ALA A 64 -0.76 -17.28 -2.84
C ALA A 64 0.40 -16.51 -2.17
N ALA A 65 0.09 -15.47 -1.38
CA ALA A 65 1.11 -14.75 -0.63
C ALA A 65 1.71 -15.63 0.49
N LEU A 66 0.88 -16.38 1.22
CA LEU A 66 1.33 -17.28 2.28
C LEU A 66 2.19 -18.41 1.71
N ASP A 67 1.77 -19.02 0.59
CA ASP A 67 2.53 -20.06 -0.11
C ASP A 67 3.88 -19.53 -0.64
N ALA A 68 3.94 -18.24 -1.01
CA ALA A 68 5.17 -17.57 -1.42
C ALA A 68 6.06 -17.13 -0.23
N GLY A 69 5.65 -17.34 1.01
CA GLY A 69 6.44 -17.06 2.22
C GLY A 69 6.03 -15.83 3.03
N ALA A 70 4.88 -15.22 2.73
CA ALA A 70 4.31 -14.21 3.61
C ALA A 70 3.84 -14.82 4.94
N SER A 71 3.69 -13.98 5.95
CA SER A 71 3.05 -14.35 7.23
C SER A 71 1.68 -13.70 7.36
N ALA A 72 0.71 -14.42 7.93
CA ALA A 72 -0.60 -13.87 8.23
C ALA A 72 -0.52 -12.91 9.43
N VAL A 73 -0.97 -11.66 9.24
CA VAL A 73 -1.08 -10.66 10.32
C VAL A 73 -2.52 -10.59 10.81
N LYS A 74 -3.48 -10.56 9.89
CA LYS A 74 -4.91 -10.64 10.19
C LYS A 74 -5.58 -11.63 9.26
N PRO A 75 -6.36 -12.60 9.78
CA PRO A 75 -7.05 -13.56 8.94
C PRO A 75 -8.09 -12.89 8.05
N ALA A 76 -8.29 -13.45 6.85
CA ALA A 76 -9.34 -13.02 5.94
C ALA A 76 -10.71 -13.28 6.56
N THR A 77 -11.44 -12.22 6.91
CA THR A 77 -12.71 -12.34 7.62
C THR A 77 -13.74 -11.32 7.13
N LYS A 78 -15.02 -11.63 7.34
CA LYS A 78 -16.11 -10.68 7.10
C LYS A 78 -16.05 -9.55 8.13
N SER A 79 -16.31 -8.33 7.67
CA SER A 79 -16.45 -7.14 8.51
C SER A 79 -17.68 -6.33 8.11
N LEU A 80 -17.92 -5.23 8.83
CA LEU A 80 -18.98 -4.29 8.47
C LEU A 80 -18.82 -3.75 7.03
N TRP A 81 -17.56 -3.55 6.62
CA TRP A 81 -17.16 -2.89 5.38
C TRP A 81 -16.93 -3.84 4.20
N GLY A 82 -17.03 -5.15 4.41
CA GLY A 82 -16.81 -6.15 3.36
C GLY A 82 -16.10 -7.40 3.86
N TYR A 83 -15.06 -7.84 3.14
CA TYR A 83 -14.24 -9.01 3.46
C TYR A 83 -12.77 -8.71 3.17
N GLY A 84 -11.86 -9.10 4.06
CA GLY A 84 -10.44 -8.78 3.87
C GLY A 84 -9.52 -9.37 4.93
N GLY A 85 -8.23 -9.40 4.62
CA GLY A 85 -7.16 -9.85 5.51
C GLY A 85 -5.88 -9.04 5.31
N VAL A 86 -4.89 -9.26 6.18
CA VAL A 86 -3.58 -8.61 6.11
C VAL A 86 -2.48 -9.66 6.22
N VAL A 87 -1.51 -9.59 5.32
CA VAL A 87 -0.29 -10.40 5.34
C VAL A 87 0.94 -9.49 5.39
N GLN A 88 2.04 -10.01 5.91
CA GLN A 88 3.35 -9.37 5.87
C GLN A 88 4.25 -10.15 4.91
N ALA A 89 4.73 -9.47 3.87
CA ALA A 89 5.69 -10.03 2.92
C ALA A 89 7.05 -10.32 3.60
N PRO A 90 7.89 -11.19 3.02
CA PRO A 90 9.22 -11.51 3.58
C PRO A 90 10.12 -10.29 3.82
N ASP A 91 9.96 -9.23 3.04
CA ASP A 91 10.70 -7.96 3.19
C ASP A 91 10.17 -7.07 4.35
N GLY A 92 9.10 -7.50 5.03
CA GLY A 92 8.43 -6.79 6.12
C GLY A 92 7.27 -5.88 5.72
N THR A 93 6.99 -5.74 4.42
CA THR A 93 5.92 -4.87 3.89
C THR A 93 4.54 -5.43 4.21
N LEU A 94 3.63 -4.58 4.67
CA LEU A 94 2.27 -4.96 5.04
C LEU A 94 1.31 -4.79 3.86
N TRP A 95 0.61 -5.88 3.54
CA TRP A 95 -0.33 -5.97 2.44
C TRP A 95 -1.74 -6.29 2.92
N LYS A 96 -2.69 -5.41 2.60
CA LYS A 96 -4.11 -5.63 2.85
C LYS A 96 -4.80 -6.05 1.55
N ILE A 97 -5.47 -7.19 1.57
CA ILE A 97 -6.29 -7.63 0.43
C ILE A 97 -7.74 -7.56 0.88
N ALA A 98 -8.57 -6.83 0.14
CA ALA A 98 -9.93 -6.56 0.57
C ALA A 98 -10.93 -6.40 -0.58
N THR A 99 -12.20 -6.63 -0.27
CA THR A 99 -13.34 -6.32 -1.12
C THR A 99 -14.46 -5.71 -0.27
N SER A 100 -15.30 -4.86 -0.87
CA SER A 100 -16.54 -4.40 -0.23
C SER A 100 -17.67 -5.44 -0.34
N ALA A 101 -17.54 -6.41 -1.25
CA ALA A 101 -18.49 -7.51 -1.38
C ALA A 101 -18.45 -8.45 -0.17
N LYS A 102 -19.61 -9.04 0.17
CA LYS A 102 -19.75 -9.97 1.31
C LYS A 102 -19.96 -11.44 0.89
N LYS A 103 -20.10 -11.68 -0.41
CA LYS A 103 -20.34 -12.99 -1.02
C LYS A 103 -19.78 -13.03 -2.43
N ASP A 104 -19.42 -14.22 -2.88
CA ASP A 104 -18.98 -14.45 -4.24
C ASP A 104 -20.14 -14.34 -5.22
N LYS A 105 -19.84 -13.88 -6.43
CA LYS A 105 -20.81 -13.78 -7.53
C LYS A 105 -20.42 -14.60 -8.76
N GLY A 106 -19.21 -15.15 -8.77
CA GLY A 106 -18.67 -15.96 -9.85
C GLY A 106 -17.42 -16.70 -9.40
N PRO A 107 -16.66 -17.30 -10.35
CA PRO A 107 -15.38 -17.92 -10.03
C PRO A 107 -14.38 -16.90 -9.49
N ALA A 108 -13.44 -17.37 -8.67
CA ALA A 108 -12.32 -16.53 -8.25
C ALA A 108 -11.51 -16.10 -9.48
N THR A 109 -11.32 -14.80 -9.63
CA THR A 109 -10.35 -14.23 -10.58
C THR A 109 -9.08 -13.84 -9.81
N ARG A 110 -7.97 -13.58 -10.51
CA ARG A 110 -6.80 -12.88 -9.94
C ARG A 110 -6.79 -11.40 -10.30
N GLU A 111 -7.93 -10.88 -10.75
CA GLU A 111 -8.06 -9.49 -11.18
C GLU A 111 -8.00 -8.55 -9.97
N ILE A 112 -7.20 -7.50 -10.11
CA ILE A 112 -7.00 -6.45 -9.11
C ILE A 112 -7.71 -5.21 -9.62
N ASP A 113 -8.74 -4.76 -8.90
CA ASP A 113 -9.53 -3.59 -9.28
C ASP A 113 -8.77 -2.29 -9.00
N ARG A 114 -8.03 -2.25 -7.89
CA ARG A 114 -7.20 -1.09 -7.50
C ARG A 114 -5.98 -1.51 -6.71
N PHE A 115 -4.87 -0.86 -7.00
CA PHE A 115 -3.68 -0.82 -6.17
C PHE A 115 -3.64 0.48 -5.38
N VAL A 116 -3.61 0.39 -4.05
CA VAL A 116 -3.69 1.55 -3.14
C VAL A 116 -2.48 1.61 -2.25
N LEU A 117 -1.81 2.77 -2.25
CA LEU A 117 -0.82 3.13 -1.25
C LEU A 117 -1.47 3.99 -0.17
N LEU A 118 -1.43 3.52 1.07
CA LEU A 118 -1.95 4.25 2.22
C LEU A 118 -0.78 4.69 3.11
N LEU A 119 -0.54 6.01 3.17
CA LEU A 119 0.51 6.60 3.99
C LEU A 119 -0.01 6.97 5.37
N GLY A 120 0.75 6.62 6.39
CA GLY A 120 0.51 6.91 7.80
C GLY A 120 1.09 8.27 8.17
N ALA A 121 0.23 9.27 8.31
CA ALA A 121 0.64 10.62 8.67
C ALA A 121 0.53 10.86 10.18
N GLU A 122 1.50 11.59 10.76
CA GLU A 122 1.41 12.10 12.13
C GLU A 122 0.35 13.20 12.25
N ASP A 123 0.31 14.11 11.27
CA ASP A 123 -0.77 15.10 11.11
C ASP A 123 -1.36 15.07 9.70
N VAL A 124 -2.45 14.32 9.55
CA VAL A 124 -3.20 14.18 8.28
C VAL A 124 -3.59 15.53 7.67
N LEU A 125 -3.89 16.57 8.46
CA LEU A 125 -4.24 17.89 7.91
C LEU A 125 -3.02 18.63 7.38
N ALA A 126 -1.86 18.49 8.02
CA ALA A 126 -0.62 19.05 7.53
C ALA A 126 -0.20 18.37 6.22
N SER A 127 -0.16 17.03 6.20
CA SER A 127 0.22 16.25 5.01
C SER A 127 -0.78 16.45 3.87
N LYS A 128 -2.10 16.54 4.15
CA LYS A 128 -3.12 16.92 3.14
C LYS A 128 -2.79 18.27 2.49
N ARG A 129 -2.51 19.30 3.30
CA ARG A 129 -2.20 20.64 2.79
C ARG A 129 -0.91 20.64 1.98
N PHE A 130 0.09 19.90 2.42
CA PHE A 130 1.34 19.72 1.70
C PHE A 130 1.10 19.12 0.31
N TYR A 131 0.42 17.98 0.22
CA TYR A 131 0.15 17.31 -1.05
C TYR A 131 -0.73 18.14 -1.99
N VAL A 132 -1.72 18.89 -1.46
CA VAL A 132 -2.47 19.86 -2.27
C VAL A 132 -1.56 20.97 -2.80
N GLY A 133 -0.60 21.45 -2.00
CA GLY A 133 0.42 22.40 -2.43
C GLY A 133 1.36 21.85 -3.51
N GLN A 134 1.58 20.53 -3.53
CA GLN A 134 2.30 19.82 -4.61
C GLN A 134 1.42 19.58 -5.85
N GLY A 135 0.15 19.99 -5.85
CA GLY A 135 -0.76 19.88 -6.99
C GLY A 135 -1.62 18.62 -7.03
N LEU A 136 -1.70 17.84 -5.95
CA LEU A 136 -2.68 16.75 -5.83
C LEU A 136 -4.07 17.29 -5.53
N THR A 137 -5.08 16.72 -6.17
CA THR A 137 -6.49 17.03 -5.90
C THR A 137 -7.05 16.05 -4.87
N VAL A 138 -7.83 16.54 -3.91
CA VAL A 138 -8.50 15.69 -2.92
C VAL A 138 -9.80 15.14 -3.52
N GLY A 139 -9.95 13.82 -3.55
CA GLY A 139 -11.18 13.15 -3.97
C GLY A 139 -12.13 12.90 -2.81
N LYS A 140 -11.64 12.24 -1.74
CA LYS A 140 -12.43 11.94 -0.54
C LYS A 140 -11.70 12.41 0.71
N SER A 141 -12.45 12.87 1.71
CA SER A 141 -11.87 13.29 2.98
C SER A 141 -12.86 13.03 4.11
N PHE A 142 -12.40 12.33 5.15
CA PHE A 142 -13.19 12.03 6.35
C PHE A 142 -12.52 12.67 7.56
N GLY A 143 -12.82 13.96 7.75
CA GLY A 143 -12.30 14.78 8.84
C GLY A 143 -10.77 14.79 8.88
N ARG A 144 -10.21 14.60 10.08
CA ARG A 144 -8.76 14.59 10.35
C ARG A 144 -8.13 13.21 10.28
N LYS A 145 -8.88 12.19 9.84
CA LYS A 145 -8.45 10.79 9.93
C LYS A 145 -7.99 10.25 8.60
N TYR A 146 -8.72 10.55 7.53
CA TYR A 146 -8.51 9.95 6.21
C TYR A 146 -8.66 10.98 5.08
N VAL A 147 -7.79 10.85 4.08
CA VAL A 147 -7.86 11.59 2.81
C VAL A 147 -7.51 10.63 1.68
N GLU A 148 -8.26 10.62 0.59
CA GLU A 148 -7.93 9.94 -0.65
C GLU A 148 -7.80 11.02 -1.73
N PHE A 149 -6.72 10.97 -2.50
CA PHE A 149 -6.51 11.91 -3.60
C PHE A 149 -7.16 11.39 -4.86
N ASP A 150 -7.65 12.30 -5.70
CA ASP A 150 -8.15 11.97 -7.03
C ASP A 150 -6.97 11.63 -7.93
N THR A 151 -6.88 10.35 -8.28
CA THR A 151 -5.81 9.82 -9.12
C THR A 151 -6.39 9.03 -10.31
N PRO A 152 -7.31 9.62 -11.11
CA PRO A 152 -8.14 8.86 -12.08
C PRO A 152 -7.34 8.20 -13.21
N SER A 153 -6.15 8.69 -13.54
CA SER A 153 -5.24 8.12 -14.55
C SER A 153 -4.00 7.48 -13.94
N SER A 154 -3.93 7.46 -12.61
CA SER A 154 -2.79 6.89 -11.88
C SER A 154 -3.05 5.40 -11.67
N PRO A 155 -2.06 4.54 -11.97
CA PRO A 155 -2.19 3.13 -11.67
C PRO A 155 -2.18 2.84 -10.15
N VAL A 156 -1.68 3.79 -9.34
CA VAL A 156 -1.68 3.70 -7.87
C VAL A 156 -2.58 4.79 -7.29
N THR A 157 -3.56 4.39 -6.47
CA THR A 157 -4.32 5.33 -5.62
C THR A 157 -3.46 5.76 -4.44
N LEU A 158 -3.38 7.07 -4.17
CA LEU A 158 -2.81 7.59 -2.92
C LEU A 158 -3.90 7.94 -1.91
N ALA A 159 -3.68 7.53 -0.67
CA ALA A 159 -4.45 8.00 0.46
C ALA A 159 -3.57 8.22 1.70
N LEU A 160 -4.07 9.03 2.64
CA LEU A 160 -3.50 9.31 3.94
C LEU A 160 -4.41 8.74 5.02
N TYR A 161 -3.80 8.18 6.05
CA TYR A 161 -4.47 7.80 7.28
C TYR A 161 -3.61 8.14 8.49
N GLY A 162 -4.20 8.38 9.66
CA GLY A 162 -3.40 8.64 10.86
C GLY A 162 -2.49 7.45 11.17
N ARG A 163 -1.18 7.67 11.37
CA ARG A 163 -0.17 6.59 11.50
C ARG A 163 -0.56 5.49 12.49
N ARG A 164 -0.96 5.87 13.71
CA ARG A 164 -1.40 4.91 14.74
C ARG A 164 -2.67 4.15 14.35
N ALA A 165 -3.59 4.82 13.66
CA ALA A 165 -4.82 4.19 13.19
C ALA A 165 -4.52 3.21 12.04
N LEU A 166 -3.57 3.54 11.17
CA LEU A 166 -3.11 2.67 10.09
C LEU A 166 -2.44 1.40 10.62
N ALA A 167 -1.53 1.52 11.58
CA ALA A 167 -0.92 0.36 12.23
C ALA A 167 -1.98 -0.55 12.87
N LYS A 168 -2.96 0.04 13.57
CA LYS A 168 -4.09 -0.69 14.15
C LYS A 168 -4.95 -1.39 13.09
N ASP A 169 -5.21 -0.73 11.95
CA ASP A 169 -5.95 -1.35 10.84
C ASP A 169 -5.19 -2.55 10.25
N ALA A 170 -3.87 -2.41 10.10
CA ALA A 170 -2.98 -3.47 9.64
C ALA A 170 -2.82 -4.62 10.65
N GLY A 171 -3.00 -4.35 11.95
CA GLY A 171 -2.88 -5.34 13.03
C GLY A 171 -1.48 -5.42 13.63
N VAL A 172 -0.70 -4.35 13.54
CA VAL A 172 0.66 -4.27 14.09
C VAL A 172 0.78 -3.14 15.13
N PRO A 173 1.78 -3.20 16.03
CA PRO A 173 2.13 -2.06 16.88
C PRO A 173 2.50 -0.83 16.04
N PRO A 174 2.13 0.40 16.47
CA PRO A 174 2.43 1.62 15.71
C PRO A 174 3.90 2.05 15.76
N GLU A 175 4.69 1.47 16.67
CA GLU A 175 6.11 1.77 16.84
C GLU A 175 6.93 1.27 15.65
N GLY A 176 7.93 2.05 15.28
CA GLY A 176 8.90 1.72 14.25
C GLY A 176 9.87 2.88 14.05
N THR A 177 11.09 2.59 13.62
CA THR A 177 12.15 3.59 13.44
C THR A 177 12.96 3.32 12.18
N GLY A 178 13.65 4.35 11.70
CA GLY A 178 14.51 4.24 10.53
C GLY A 178 13.75 4.41 9.23
N SER A 179 14.29 3.85 8.16
CA SER A 179 13.79 4.03 6.80
C SER A 179 12.38 3.47 6.60
N HIS A 180 11.59 4.15 5.78
CA HIS A 180 10.31 3.63 5.29
C HIS A 180 10.51 2.51 4.27
N ARG A 181 11.72 2.35 3.70
CA ARG A 181 12.02 1.33 2.67
C ARG A 181 11.07 1.40 1.47
N ILE A 182 10.71 2.61 1.06
CA ILE A 182 9.78 2.89 -0.04
C ILE A 182 10.12 4.22 -0.69
N ALA A 183 9.97 4.28 -2.02
CA ALA A 183 9.99 5.51 -2.80
C ALA A 183 8.82 5.55 -3.78
N LEU A 184 8.26 6.74 -4.01
CA LEU A 184 7.09 6.97 -4.87
C LEU A 184 7.53 7.61 -6.19
N GLY A 185 7.36 6.90 -7.30
CA GLY A 185 7.64 7.45 -8.63
C GLY A 185 6.46 8.27 -9.14
N SER A 186 6.66 9.57 -9.40
CA SER A 186 5.57 10.47 -9.82
C SER A 186 6.00 11.50 -10.85
N ASP A 187 5.04 12.06 -11.59
CA ASP A 187 5.25 13.17 -12.52
C ASP A 187 5.37 14.56 -11.85
N ILE A 188 5.15 14.63 -10.53
CA ILE A 188 5.20 15.87 -9.73
C ILE A 188 6.65 16.32 -9.50
N GLY A 189 7.59 15.39 -9.62
CA GLY A 189 9.00 15.62 -9.35
C GLY A 189 9.43 15.18 -7.94
N PRO A 190 10.72 15.29 -7.62
CA PRO A 190 11.26 14.74 -6.40
C PRO A 190 11.02 15.67 -5.20
N PHE A 191 10.58 15.11 -4.08
CA PHE A 191 10.47 15.79 -2.79
C PHE A 191 10.41 14.76 -1.66
N THR A 192 10.49 15.22 -0.42
CA THR A 192 10.18 14.40 0.76
C THR A 192 8.96 15.02 1.44
N ASP A 193 7.97 14.19 1.76
CA ASP A 193 6.78 14.67 2.45
C ASP A 193 7.05 14.95 3.95
N PRO A 194 6.11 15.58 4.68
CA PRO A 194 6.29 15.90 6.09
C PRO A 194 6.54 14.70 7.00
N ASP A 195 6.17 13.50 6.56
CA ASP A 195 6.28 12.25 7.30
C ASP A 195 7.51 11.42 6.89
N GLY A 196 8.32 11.90 5.93
CA GLY A 196 9.58 11.29 5.51
C GLY A 196 9.50 10.41 4.27
N PHE A 197 8.36 10.35 3.56
CA PHE A 197 8.21 9.55 2.35
C PHE A 197 8.88 10.23 1.16
N ALA A 198 9.80 9.52 0.51
CA ALA A 198 10.54 10.01 -0.65
C ALA A 198 9.72 9.88 -1.93
N TRP A 199 9.62 10.99 -2.67
CA TRP A 199 9.07 11.07 -4.01
C TRP A 199 10.21 11.28 -4.99
N GLU A 200 10.14 10.60 -6.13
CA GLU A 200 11.19 10.57 -7.15
C GLU A 200 10.58 10.79 -8.54
N LYS A 201 11.45 11.17 -9.48
CA LYS A 201 11.06 11.14 -10.90
C LYS A 201 10.83 9.69 -11.33
N PRO A 202 9.90 9.42 -12.25
CA PRO A 202 9.68 8.07 -12.74
C PRO A 202 10.97 7.61 -13.42
N ALA A 203 11.51 6.45 -13.02
CA ALA A 203 12.60 5.85 -13.78
C ALA A 203 12.03 5.32 -15.10
N HIS A 204 12.64 5.78 -16.21
CA HIS A 204 12.34 5.36 -17.58
C HIS A 204 12.76 3.93 -17.85
#